data_AF-A0A350A0K7-F1
#
_entry.id   AF-A0A350A0K7-F1
#
_cell.length_a   1.000
_cell.length_b   1.000
_cell.length_c   1.000
_cell.angle_alpha   90.00
_cell.angle_beta   90.00
_cell.angle_gamma   90.00
#
_symmetry.space_group_name_H-M   'P 1'
#
loop_
_entity.id
_entity.type
_entity.pdbx_description
1 polymer ?
#
loop_
_entity_poly.entity_id
_entity_poly.type
_entity_poly.pdbx_seq_one_letter_code
_entity_poly.pdbx_strand_id
1 'polypeptide(L)' 'RPTPQEYVAVNDTFGESATPAELMKKYKIDAEAVKEAVKRALTR' A
#
# COMPACT_ATOMS: atom_id res chain seq x y z
N ARG A 1 6.01 -9.17 -23.08
CA ARG A 1 6.21 -7.94 -22.26
C ARG A 1 5.44 -8.17 -20.96
N PRO A 2 6.08 -8.07 -19.77
CA PRO A 2 5.35 -8.24 -18.52
C PRO A 2 4.41 -7.06 -18.27
N THR A 3 3.27 -7.32 -17.64
CA THR A 3 2.31 -6.29 -17.22
C THR A 3 2.87 -5.53 -16.02
N PRO A 4 2.69 -4.20 -15.92
CA PRO A 4 3.03 -3.45 -14.72
C PRO A 4 2.35 -4.02 -13.47
N GLN A 5 3.12 -4.24 -12.41
CA GLN A 5 2.62 -4.74 -11.13
C GLN A 5 3.13 -3.85 -10.00
N GLU A 6 2.24 -3.50 -9.09
CA GLU A 6 2.52 -2.69 -7.90
C GLU A 6 2.16 -3.49 -6.64
N TYR A 7 2.85 -3.21 -5.54
CA TYR A 7 2.62 -3.87 -4.25
C TYR A 7 2.10 -2.86 -3.22
N VAL A 8 1.11 -3.29 -2.44
CA VAL A 8 0.55 -2.53 -1.31
C VAL A 8 0.66 -3.42 -0.09
N ALA A 9 1.69 -3.18 0.72
CA ALA A 9 2.02 -3.98 1.89
C ALA A 9 2.83 -3.14 2.89
N VAL A 10 3.03 -3.66 4.09
CA VAL A 10 3.96 -3.09 5.07
C VAL A 10 5.38 -3.18 4.51
N ASN A 11 6.05 -2.04 4.38
CA ASN A 11 7.40 -1.97 3.84
C ASN A 11 8.43 -2.30 4.93
N ASP A 12 8.85 -3.56 5.01
CA ASP A 12 9.98 -4.08 5.80
C ASP A 12 10.16 -3.40 7.17
N THR A 13 9.08 -3.37 7.95
CA THR A 13 9.03 -2.74 9.27
C THR A 13 8.26 -3.63 10.23
N PHE A 14 8.66 -3.59 11.50
CA PHE A 14 7.93 -4.30 12.55
C PHE A 14 6.56 -3.68 12.77
N GLY A 15 5.61 -4.53 13.17
CA GLY A 15 4.29 -4.11 13.61
C GLY A 15 4.38 -3.33 14.93
N GLU A 16 3.66 -2.21 14.99
CA GLU A 16 3.51 -1.42 16.20
C GLU A 16 2.15 -1.66 16.86
N SER A 17 2.04 -1.31 18.14
CA SER A 17 0.78 -1.36 18.88
C SER A 17 0.01 -0.05 18.70
N ALA A 18 -1.09 -0.08 17.94
CA ALA A 18 -2.09 0.98 17.86
C ALA A 18 -3.43 0.38 17.42
N THR A 19 -4.46 1.20 17.21
CA THR A 19 -5.72 0.68 16.68
C THR A 19 -5.55 0.22 15.22
N PRO A 20 -6.29 -0.81 14.77
CA PRO A 20 -6.14 -1.32 13.40
C PRO A 20 -6.31 -0.25 12.32
N ALA A 21 -7.24 0.70 12.51
CA ALA A 21 -7.51 1.79 11.57
C ALA A 21 -6.32 2.76 11.43
N GLU A 22 -5.65 3.07 12.54
CA GLU A 22 -4.47 3.94 12.54
C GLU A 22 -3.27 3.25 11.88
N LEU A 23 -3.07 1.96 12.16
CA LEU A 23 -2.01 1.16 11.55
C LEU A 23 -2.20 1.05 10.03
N MET A 24 -3.42 0.81 9.57
CA MET A 24 -3.71 0.72 8.13
C MET A 24 -3.32 1.99 7.36
N LYS A 25 -3.64 3.16 7.94
CA LYS A 25 -3.29 4.45 7.35
C LYS A 25 -1.78 4.72 7.42
N LYS A 26 -1.13 4.40 8.55
CA LYS A 26 0.31 4.58 8.74
C LYS A 26 1.14 3.75 7.76
N TYR A 27 0.79 2.47 7.62
CA TYR A 27 1.50 1.55 6.71
C TYR A 27 1.06 1.69 5.25
N LYS A 28 0.12 2.59 4.93
CA LYS A 28 -0.40 2.79 3.57
C LYS A 28 -0.91 1.48 2.98
N ILE A 29 -1.72 0.76 3.76
CA ILE A 29 -2.40 -0.48 3.35
C ILE A 29 -3.91 -0.29 3.30
N ASP A 30 -4.37 0.95 3.21
CA ASP A 30 -5.77 1.34 3.12
C ASP A 30 -6.23 1.50 1.67
N ALA A 31 -7.52 1.79 1.48
CA ALA A 31 -8.13 1.95 0.17
C ALA A 31 -7.50 3.09 -0.66
N GLU A 32 -7.00 4.14 -0.02
CA GLU A 32 -6.33 5.25 -0.72
C GLU A 32 -4.98 4.80 -1.28
N ALA A 33 -4.20 4.03 -0.51
CA ALA A 33 -2.95 3.47 -1.00
C ALA A 33 -3.13 2.53 -2.21
N VAL A 34 -4.21 1.75 -2.23
CA VAL A 34 -4.58 0.91 -3.39
C VAL A 34 -4.89 1.78 -4.62
N LYS A 35 -5.69 2.84 -4.47
CA LYS A 35 -6.00 3.75 -5.59
C LYS A 35 -4.73 4.38 -6.16
N GLU A 36 -3.81 4.82 -5.31
CA GLU A 36 -2.54 5.39 -5.75
C GLU A 36 -1.64 4.35 -6.44
N ALA A 37 -1.61 3.12 -5.95
CA ALA A 37 -0.90 2.02 -6.61
C ALA A 37 -1.48 1.72 -8.00
N VAL A 38 -2.80 1.69 -8.14
CA VAL A 38 -3.46 1.50 -9.44
C VAL A 38 -3.09 2.63 -10.42
N LYS A 39 -3.13 3.89 -9.97
CA LYS A 39 -2.71 5.03 -10.80
C LYS A 39 -1.27 4.87 -11.29
N ARG A 40 -0.34 4.47 -10.41
CA ARG A 40 1.07 4.24 -10.79
C ARG A 40 1.21 3.10 -11.80
N ALA A 41 0.49 1.99 -11.59
CA ALA A 41 0.51 0.84 -12.50
C ALA A 41 0.03 1.23 -13.91
N LEU A 42 -1.00 2.07 -14.01
CA LEU A 42 -1.55 2.54 -15.29
C LEU A 42 -0.63 3.53 -16.03
N THR A 43 0.27 4.22 -15.33
CA THR A 43 1.21 5.19 -15.94
C THR A 43 2.49 4.57 -16.50
N ARG A 44 2.71 3.26 -16.32
CA ARG A 44 3.91 2.53 -16.76
C ARG A 44 3.66 1.74 -18.05
#